data_AF-A0A7T6Y7I3-F1
#
_entry.id   AF-A0A7T6Y7I3-F1
#
_cell.length_a   1.000
_cell.length_b   1.000
_cell.length_c   1.000
_cell.angle_alpha   90.00
_cell.angle_beta   90.00
_cell.angle_gamma   90.00
#
_symmetry.space_group_name_H-M   'P 1'
#
loop_
_entity.id
_entity.type
_entity.pdbx_description
1 polymer ?
#
loop_
_entity_poly.entity_id
_entity_poly.type
_entity_poly.pdbx_seq_one_letter_code
_entity_poly.pdbx_strand_id
1 'polypeptide(L)' 'MTPSLINFLQSIFFGALLVIVPIIVALIIVSRLDPITRVQN' A
#
# COMPACT_ATOMS: atom_id res chain seq x y z
N MET A 1 -13.42 -2.61 -25.21
CA MET A 1 -12.86 -1.43 -24.52
C MET A 1 -11.93 -0.73 -25.49
N THR A 2 -11.94 0.61 -25.56
CA THR A 2 -10.96 1.33 -26.39
C THR A 2 -9.56 1.14 -25.82
N PRO A 3 -8.49 1.17 -26.65
CA PRO A 3 -7.12 1.12 -26.16
C PRO A 3 -6.83 2.19 -25.10
N SER A 4 -7.38 3.41 -25.26
CA SER A 4 -7.23 4.49 -24.28
C SER A 4 -7.84 4.20 -22.92
N LEU A 5 -9.01 3.55 -22.86
CA LEU A 5 -9.66 3.19 -21.61
C LEU A 5 -8.89 2.08 -20.87
N ILE A 6 -8.38 1.08 -21.60
CA ILE A 6 -7.54 0.02 -21.01
C ILE A 6 -6.27 0.63 -20.41
N ASN A 7 -5.59 1.51 -21.15
CA ASN A 7 -4.38 2.16 -20.68
C ASN A 7 -4.63 3.04 -19.45
N PHE A 8 -5.77 3.74 -19.38
CA PHE A 8 -6.18 4.50 -18.21
C PHE A 8 -6.38 3.61 -16.97
N LEU A 9 -7.05 2.47 -17.11
CA LEU A 9 -7.25 1.55 -15.98
C LEU A 9 -5.94 0.88 -15.54
N GLN A 10 -5.07 0.54 -16.50
CA GLN A 10 -3.74 0.01 -16.21
C GLN A 10 -2.87 1.04 -15.49
N SER A 11 -2.90 2.32 -15.88
CA SER A 11 -2.10 3.35 -15.21
C SER A 11 -2.54 3.54 -13.76
N ILE A 12 -3.85 3.49 -13.47
CA ILE A 12 -4.36 3.50 -12.09
C ILE A 12 -3.89 2.25 -11.34
N PHE A 13 -4.00 1.06 -11.94
CA PHE A 13 -3.62 -0.19 -11.28
C PHE A 13 -2.12 -0.21 -10.92
N PHE A 14 -1.24 0.08 -11.88
CA PHE A 14 0.21 0.10 -11.64
C PHE A 14 0.61 1.25 -10.73
N GLY A 15 -0.02 2.44 -10.86
CA GLY A 15 0.21 3.57 -9.97
C GLY A 15 -0.18 3.25 -8.52
N ALA A 16 -1.36 2.65 -8.32
CA ALA A 16 -1.80 2.22 -6.99
C ALA A 16 -0.89 1.13 -6.42
N LEU A 17 -0.48 0.14 -7.22
CA LEU A 17 0.43 -0.91 -6.78
C LEU A 17 1.78 -0.34 -6.32
N LEU A 18 2.35 0.57 -7.11
CA LEU A 18 3.63 1.22 -6.80
C LEU A 18 3.56 2.04 -5.52
N VAL A 19 2.43 2.70 -5.23
CA VAL A 19 2.25 3.51 -4.02
C VAL A 19 1.91 2.65 -2.80
N ILE A 20 0.99 1.70 -2.93
CA ILE A 20 0.45 0.93 -1.79
C ILE A 20 1.48 -0.05 -1.23
N VAL A 21 2.24 -0.75 -2.09
CA VAL A 21 3.23 -1.74 -1.67
C VAL A 21 4.27 -1.15 -0.69
N PRO A 22 4.99 -0.05 -1.01
CA PRO A 22 5.97 0.52 -0.08
C PRO A 22 5.32 1.11 1.17
N ILE A 23 4.11 1.67 1.08
CA ILE A 23 3.37 2.15 2.27
C ILE A 23 3.10 0.98 3.23
N ILE A 24 2.59 -0.15 2.72
CA ILE A 24 2.33 -1.34 3.54
C ILE A 24 3.62 -1.86 4.16
N VAL A 25 4.71 -1.96 3.38
CA VAL A 25 6.01 -2.41 3.89
C VAL A 25 6.50 -1.49 5.02
N ALA A 26 6.42 -0.17 4.82
CA ALA A 26 6.81 0.80 5.85
C ALA A 26 5.96 0.64 7.12
N LEU A 27 4.64 0.51 6.99
CA LEU A 27 3.74 0.33 8.13
C LEU A 27 4.05 -0.96 8.89
N ILE A 28 4.32 -2.07 8.20
CA ILE A 28 4.69 -3.34 8.83
C ILE A 28 6.00 -3.19 9.60
N ILE A 29 7.01 -2.55 9.01
CA ILE A 29 8.31 -2.34 9.64
C ILE A 29 8.15 -1.46 10.88
N VAL A 30 7.50 -0.29 10.75
CA VAL A 30 7.29 0.66 11.86
C VAL A 30 6.50 -0.01 12.99
N SER A 31 5.44 -0.76 12.68
CA SER A 31 4.62 -1.47 13.68
C SER A 31 5.39 -2.54 14.45
N ARG A 32 6.48 -3.07 13.87
CA ARG A 32 7.37 -4.03 14.53
C ARG A 32 8.50 -3.35 15.30
N LEU A 33 9.00 -2.21 14.81
CA LEU A 33 10.04 -1.42 15.46
C LEU A 33 9.52 -0.73 16.73
N ASP A 34 8.27 -0.28 16.72
CA ASP A 34 7.62 0.39 17.85
C ASP A 34 6.28 -0.29 18.21
N PRO A 35 6.34 -1.46 18.89
CA PRO A 35 5.14 -2.15 19.32
C PRO A 35 4.51 -1.47 20.53
N ILE A 36 3.19 -1.29 20.48
CA ILE A 36 2.42 -0.77 21.62
C ILE A 36 2.46 -1.78 22.77
N THR A 37 3.00 -1.38 23.91
CA THR A 37 2.92 -2.14 25.16
C THR A 37 1.53 -1.98 25.76
N ARG A 38 0.76 -3.06 25.90
CA ARG A 38 -0.54 -3.02 26.58
C ARG A 38 -0.35 -3.27 28.06
N VAL A 39 -0.84 -2.35 28.89
CA VAL A 39 -0.99 -2.58 30.33
C VAL A 39 -2.19 -3.51 30.49
N GLN A 40 -1.95 -4.73 30.94
CA GLN A 40 -2.98 -5.72 31.18
C GLN A 40 -3.64 -5.38 32.52
N ASN A 41 -4.88 -4.87 32.46
CA ASN A 41 -5.73 -4.64 33.64
C ASN A 41 -6.19 -5.95 34.25
#